data_AF-A0A3R7I5K9-F1
#
_entry.id   AF-A0A3R7I5K9-F1
#
_cell.length_a   1.000
_cell.length_b   1.000
_cell.length_c   1.000
_cell.angle_alpha   90.00
_cell.angle_beta   90.00
_cell.angle_gamma   90.00
#
_symmetry.space_group_name_H-M   'P 1'
#
loop_
_entity.id
_entity.type
_entity.pdbx_description
1 polymer ?
#
loop_
_entity_poly.entity_id
_entity_poly.type
_entity_poly.pdbx_seq_one_letter_code
_entity_poly.pdbx_strand_id
1 'polypeptide(L)'
;MGAEDGMLETRLVRVHGQVQGIGYREACVRYATELGVTGWVRNRMDGSVEALLQGSPEQLADMCAWLSEGMSAALVDELAVTEVQPPFTRFDDFERLPTL
;
A
#
# COMPACT_ATOMS: atom_id res chain seq x y z
N MET A 1 12.26 -19.81 0.82
CA MET A 1 13.01 -18.55 0.75
C MET A 1 12.27 -17.61 1.68
N GLY A 2 12.53 -17.78 2.98
CA GLY A 2 11.75 -17.14 4.03
C GLY A 2 12.30 -15.74 4.27
N ALA A 3 11.46 -14.72 4.13
CA ALA A 3 11.76 -13.43 4.74
C ALA A 3 11.95 -13.70 6.24
N GLU A 4 13.12 -13.32 6.73
CA GLU A 4 13.52 -13.52 8.12
C GLU A 4 12.51 -12.75 9.00
N ASP A 5 11.84 -13.46 9.92
CA ASP A 5 10.76 -12.99 10.82
C ASP A 5 11.20 -11.86 11.79
N GLY A 6 12.34 -11.22 11.55
CA GLY A 6 12.95 -10.25 12.46
C GLY A 6 12.43 -8.82 12.36
N MET A 7 11.74 -8.41 11.28
CA MET A 7 11.32 -7.01 11.13
C MET A 7 10.09 -6.85 10.23
N LEU A 8 9.01 -7.56 10.56
CA LEU A 8 7.72 -7.32 9.91
C LEU A 8 7.13 -6.01 10.42
N GLU A 9 7.07 -5.01 9.55
CA GLU A 9 6.45 -3.72 9.82
C GLU A 9 5.05 -3.64 9.20
N THR A 10 4.20 -2.80 9.78
CA THR A 10 2.90 -2.46 9.20
C THR A 10 2.82 -0.95 9.02
N ARG A 11 2.48 -0.47 7.82
CA ARG A 11 2.28 0.95 7.53
C ARG A 11 0.92 1.19 6.91
N LEU A 12 0.20 2.16 7.45
CA LEU A 12 -1.01 2.69 6.83
C LEU A 12 -0.62 3.90 5.97
N VAL A 13 -0.94 3.83 4.68
CA VAL A 13 -0.62 4.84 3.70
C VAL A 13 -1.90 5.43 3.15
N ARG A 14 -1.95 6.76 3.06
CA ARG A 14 -3.05 7.50 2.45
C ARG A 14 -2.51 8.33 1.31
N VAL A 15 -3.03 8.06 0.11
CA VAL A 15 -2.64 8.72 -1.13
C VAL A 15 -3.75 9.68 -1.52
N HIS A 16 -3.42 10.97 -1.57
CA HIS A 16 -4.30 12.04 -1.98
C HIS A 16 -3.95 12.51 -3.40
N GLY A 17 -4.96 12.89 -4.17
CA GLY A 17 -4.80 13.40 -5.52
C GLY A 17 -5.74 12.73 -6.54
N GLN A 18 -5.37 12.73 -7.81
CA GLN A 18 -6.14 12.07 -8.88
C GLN A 18 -5.74 10.60 -8.98
N VAL A 19 -6.22 9.79 -8.02
CA VAL A 19 -5.82 8.39 -7.84
C VAL A 19 -6.97 7.38 -8.01
N GLN A 20 -8.18 7.84 -8.32
CA GLN A 20 -9.35 6.99 -8.57
C GLN A 20 -9.76 6.98 -10.04
N GLY A 21 -10.42 5.90 -10.48
CA GLY A 21 -10.89 5.74 -11.87
C GLY A 21 -9.81 5.36 -12.89
N ILE A 22 -8.55 5.28 -12.47
CA ILE A 22 -7.37 5.03 -13.35
C ILE A 22 -6.76 3.63 -13.19
N GLY A 23 -7.42 2.72 -12.48
CA GLY A 23 -6.87 1.37 -12.21
C GLY A 23 -5.78 1.32 -11.12
N TYR A 24 -5.61 2.39 -10.33
CA TYR A 24 -4.58 2.50 -9.28
C TYR A 24 -4.53 1.28 -8.35
N ARG A 25 -5.68 0.80 -7.88
CA ARG A 25 -5.78 -0.38 -7.00
C ARG A 25 -5.23 -1.65 -7.63
N GLU A 26 -5.49 -1.89 -8.92
CA GLU A 26 -5.04 -3.11 -9.62
C GLU A 26 -3.51 -3.11 -9.76
N ALA A 27 -2.95 -1.96 -10.15
CA ALA A 27 -1.51 -1.79 -10.24
C ALA A 27 -0.84 -1.93 -8.86
N CYS A 28 -1.48 -1.40 -7.80
CA CYS A 28 -1.00 -1.49 -6.42
C CYS A 28 -0.93 -2.95 -5.95
N VAL A 29 -1.99 -3.73 -6.15
CA VAL A 29 -2.01 -5.17 -5.82
C VAL A 29 -0.91 -5.93 -6.56
N ARG A 30 -0.77 -5.68 -7.87
CA ARG A 30 0.27 -6.32 -8.69
C ARG A 30 1.66 -6.01 -8.17
N TYR A 31 1.97 -4.73 -7.95
CA TYR A 31 3.29 -4.30 -7.50
C TYR A 31 3.61 -4.79 -6.08
N ALA A 32 2.63 -4.76 -5.17
CA ALA A 32 2.77 -5.33 -3.84
C ALA A 32 3.10 -6.84 -3.89
N THR A 33 2.42 -7.58 -4.77
CA THR A 33 2.69 -9.02 -4.98
C THR A 33 4.09 -9.26 -5.51
N GLU A 34 4.57 -8.44 -6.46
CA GLU A 34 5.94 -8.54 -7.00
C GLU A 34 7.02 -8.22 -5.95
N LEU A 35 6.75 -7.29 -5.04
CA LEU A 35 7.63 -6.98 -3.91
C LEU A 35 7.54 -7.96 -2.75
N GLY A 36 6.50 -8.80 -2.69
CA GLY A 36 6.21 -9.67 -1.54
C GLY A 36 5.66 -8.92 -0.32
N VAL A 37 4.95 -7.81 -0.56
CA VAL A 37 4.21 -7.03 0.45
C VAL A 37 2.79 -7.57 0.55
N THR A 38 2.28 -7.73 1.77
CA THR A 38 0.90 -8.16 2.04
C THR A 38 0.08 -7.02 2.65
N GLY A 39 -1.24 -7.18 2.75
CA GLY A 39 -2.13 -6.17 3.29
C GLY A 39 -3.33 -5.89 2.39
N TRP A 40 -3.70 -4.62 2.22
CA TRP A 40 -4.85 -4.26 1.39
C TRP A 40 -4.78 -2.86 0.81
N VAL A 41 -5.58 -2.62 -0.22
CA VAL A 41 -5.83 -1.29 -0.79
C VAL A 41 -7.33 -1.04 -0.99
N ARG A 42 -7.79 0.17 -0.65
CA ARG A 42 -9.18 0.61 -0.82
C ARG A 42 -9.29 2.05 -1.29
N ASN A 43 -10.33 2.33 -2.06
CA ASN A 43 -10.71 3.70 -2.35
C ASN A 43 -11.54 4.24 -1.20
N ARG A 44 -11.45 5.54 -0.95
CA ARG A 44 -12.25 6.25 0.04
C ARG A 44 -13.23 7.20 -0.66
N MET A 45 -14.38 7.48 -0.04
CA MET A 45 -15.36 8.43 -0.58
C MET A 45 -14.83 9.86 -0.68
N ASP A 46 -13.79 10.23 0.07
CA ASP A 46 -13.13 11.54 -0.05
C ASP A 46 -12.21 11.65 -1.29
N GLY A 47 -12.19 10.63 -2.16
CA GLY A 47 -11.38 10.63 -3.39
C GLY A 47 -9.96 10.12 -3.20
N SER A 48 -9.50 9.92 -1.96
CA SER A 48 -8.20 9.34 -1.66
C SER A 48 -8.18 7.81 -1.82
N VAL A 49 -6.97 7.25 -1.92
CA VAL A 49 -6.71 5.81 -1.80
C VAL A 49 -6.04 5.56 -0.46
N GLU A 50 -6.46 4.53 0.23
CA GLU A 50 -5.88 4.11 1.50
C GLU A 50 -5.38 2.67 1.34
N ALA A 51 -4.15 2.43 1.80
CA ALA A 51 -3.52 1.12 1.73
C ALA A 51 -2.90 0.78 3.07
N LEU A 52 -3.02 -0.48 3.49
CA LEU A 52 -2.27 -1.02 4.61
C LEU A 52 -1.25 -1.99 4.04
N LEU A 53 0.02 -1.76 4.38
CA LEU A 53 1.15 -2.47 3.83
C LEU A 53 1.86 -3.22 4.94
N GLN A 54 2.18 -4.49 4.70
CA GLN A 54 2.95 -5.35 5.60
C GLN A 54 4.12 -5.99 4.88
N GLY A 55 5.29 -5.89 5.49
CA GLY A 55 6.53 -6.41 4.93
C GLY A 55 7.74 -5.93 5.71
N SER A 56 8.92 -6.23 5.21
CA SER A 56 10.18 -5.68 5.71
C SER A 56 10.29 -4.17 5.42
N PRO A 57 11.07 -3.41 6.20
CA PRO A 57 11.21 -1.96 6.02
C PRO A 57 11.63 -1.57 4.61
N GLU A 58 12.48 -2.39 3.98
CA GLU A 58 12.94 -2.21 2.59
C GLU A 58 11.76 -2.34 1.61
N GLN A 59 11.01 -3.43 1.69
CA GLN A 59 9.81 -3.64 0.86
C GLN A 59 8.79 -2.52 1.03
N LEU A 60 8.59 -2.05 2.27
CA LEU A 60 7.67 -0.94 2.55
C LEU A 60 8.17 0.40 2.03
N ALA A 61 9.49 0.63 2.03
CA ALA A 61 10.09 1.82 1.44
C ALA A 61 9.91 1.84 -0.09
N ASP A 62 10.21 0.74 -0.77
CA ASP A 62 9.97 0.59 -2.22
C ASP A 62 8.48 0.76 -2.57
N MET A 63 7.59 0.16 -1.78
CA MET A 63 6.15 0.31 -1.96
C MET A 63 5.69 1.76 -1.78
N CYS A 64 6.20 2.48 -0.77
CA CYS A 64 5.87 3.89 -0.58
C CYS A 64 6.37 4.77 -1.71
N ALA A 65 7.59 4.53 -2.21
CA ALA A 65 8.13 5.25 -3.36
C ALA A 65 7.27 5.03 -4.61
N TRP A 66 6.86 3.79 -4.86
CA TRP A 66 5.97 3.47 -5.97
C TRP A 66 4.57 4.07 -5.80
N LEU A 67 4.02 4.11 -4.58
CA LEU A 67 2.72 4.77 -4.35
C LEU A 67 2.78 6.28 -4.65
N SER A 68 3.94 6.90 -4.48
CA SER A 68 4.15 8.33 -4.79
C SER A 68 4.31 8.60 -6.29
N GLU A 69 5.10 7.80 -7.02
CA GLU A 69 5.53 8.14 -8.40
C GLU A 69 5.36 7.00 -9.42
N GLY A 70 4.98 5.80 -8.98
CA GLY A 70 5.00 4.58 -9.79
C GLY A 70 3.96 4.51 -10.90
N MET A 71 2.98 5.40 -10.92
CA MET A 71 1.96 5.46 -11.96
C MET A 71 1.93 6.82 -12.64
N SER A 72 2.39 6.89 -13.90
CA SER A 72 2.37 8.12 -14.70
C SER A 72 0.97 8.69 -14.95
N ALA A 73 -0.07 7.86 -14.80
CA ALA A 73 -1.47 8.27 -14.91
C ALA A 73 -2.08 8.76 -13.58
N ALA A 74 -1.37 8.59 -12.46
CA ALA A 74 -1.78 9.07 -11.15
C ALA A 74 -1.09 10.40 -10.88
N LEU A 75 -1.86 11.39 -10.43
CA LEU A 75 -1.30 12.62 -9.89
C LEU A 75 -1.44 12.57 -8.37
N VAL A 76 -0.36 12.18 -7.69
CA VAL A 76 -0.30 12.17 -6.24
C VAL A 76 0.10 13.56 -5.76
N ASP A 77 -0.76 14.16 -4.95
CA ASP A 77 -0.54 15.48 -4.35
C ASP A 77 0.13 15.32 -2.98
N GLU A 78 -0.33 14.33 -2.20
CA GLU A 78 0.19 14.05 -0.87
C GLU A 78 0.18 12.54 -0.58
N LEU A 79 1.25 12.07 0.06
CA LEU A 79 1.38 10.72 0.60
C LEU A 79 1.58 10.78 2.12
N ALA A 80 0.56 10.41 2.88
CA ALA A 80 0.65 10.30 4.33
C ALA A 80 0.98 8.86 4.72
N VAL A 81 2.12 8.65 5.38
CA VAL A 81 2.56 7.33 5.86
C VAL A 81 2.52 7.32 7.38
N THR A 82 1.81 6.35 7.96
CA THR A 82 1.70 6.14 9.40
C THR A 82 2.18 4.74 9.74
N GLU A 83 3.17 4.63 10.63
CA GLU A 83 3.58 3.34 11.18
C GLU A 83 2.52 2.82 12.15
N VAL A 84 2.14 1.56 11.99
CA VAL A 84 1.16 0.88 12.84
C VAL A 84 1.91 0.04 13.87
N GLN A 85 1.80 0.44 15.13
CA GLN A 85 2.39 -0.27 16.26
C GLN A 85 1.69 -1.62 16.49
N PRO A 86 2.40 -2.66 16.96
CA PRO A 86 1.79 -3.94 17.32
C PRO A 86 0.78 -3.81 18.47
N PRO A 87 -0.23 -4.70 18.55
CA PRO A 87 -0.48 -5.84 17.66
C PRO A 87 -1.16 -5.45 16.35
N PHE A 88 -0.71 -6.04 15.25
CA PHE A 88 -1.32 -5.89 13.93
C PHE A 88 -1.81 -7.24 13.40
N THR A 89 -2.89 -7.21 12.63
CA THR A 89 -3.38 -8.39 11.89
C THR A 89 -2.37 -8.76 10.82
N ARG A 90 -1.90 -10.01 10.78
CA ARG A 90 -1.07 -10.50 9.67
C ARG A 90 -1.94 -10.80 8.45
N PHE A 91 -1.49 -10.34 7.29
CA PHE A 91 -2.09 -10.67 6.00
C PHE A 91 -1.16 -11.62 5.24
N ASP A 92 -1.74 -12.68 4.67
CA ASP A 92 -1.02 -13.64 3.81
C ASP A 92 -0.98 -13.19 2.34
N ASP A 93 -1.90 -12.30 1.94
CA ASP A 93 -2.08 -11.79 0.59
C ASP A 93 -2.23 -10.26 0.59
N PHE A 94 -2.20 -9.65 -0.61
CA PHE A 94 -2.51 -8.24 -0.80
C PHE A 94 -3.88 -8.07 -1.48
N GLU A 95 -4.88 -7.65 -0.71
CA GLU A 95 -6.27 -7.67 -1.16
C GLU A 95 -6.80 -6.30 -1.62
N ARG A 96 -7.66 -6.31 -2.64
CA ARG A 96 -8.41 -5.12 -3.05
C ARG A 96 -9.76 -5.10 -2.32
N LEU A 97 -9.92 -4.14 -1.41
CA LEU A 97 -11.16 -3.95 -0.67
C LEU A 97 -12.17 -3.07 -1.44
N PRO A 98 -13.48 -3.20 -1.14
CA PRO A 98 -14.52 -2.32 -1.66
C PRO A 98 -14.24 -0.87 -1.27
N THR A 99 -14.82 0.06 -2.04
CA THR A 99 -14.76 1.50 -1.71
C THR A 99 -15.50 1.76 -0.40
N LEU A 100 -14.85 2.47 0.52
CA LEU A 100 -15.45 2.94 1.77
C LEU A 100 -16.13 4.28 1.55
#